data_AF-A0AAX4KY22-F1
#
_entry.id   AF-A0AAX4KY22-F1
#
_cell.length_a   1.000
_cell.length_b   1.000
_cell.length_c   1.000
_cell.angle_alpha   90.00
_cell.angle_beta   90.00
_cell.angle_gamma   90.00
#
_symmetry.space_group_name_H-M   'P 1'
#
loop_
_entity.id
_entity.type
_entity.pdbx_description
1 polymer ?
#
loop_
_entity_poly.entity_id
_entity_poly.type
_entity_poly.pdbx_seq_one_letter_code
_entity_poly.pdbx_strand_id
1 'polypeptide(L)'
;MRGLNHYKLFLFKAPQRLRRESDKDYAYKILQLVSINLNLGKPLRYKIYNEGNYKKIHAITDKGLIIVKYVEEKEAIAIVKIRKQIRTRFRYFK
;
A
#
# COMPACT_ATOMS: atom_id res chain seq x y z
N MET A 1 -8.73 -17.99 -17.34
CA MET A 1 -8.12 -18.37 -16.03
C MET A 1 -8.32 -17.22 -15.04
N ARG A 2 -9.14 -17.41 -13.99
CA ARG A 2 -9.32 -16.41 -12.92
C ARG A 2 -8.05 -16.43 -12.04
N GLY A 3 -7.19 -15.44 -12.20
CA GLY A 3 -6.01 -15.30 -11.33
C GLY A 3 -6.47 -15.11 -9.88
N LEU A 4 -6.10 -16.04 -9.00
CA LEU A 4 -6.31 -15.92 -7.55
C LEU A 4 -5.63 -14.63 -7.07
N ASN A 5 -6.43 -13.68 -6.59
CA ASN A 5 -5.94 -12.48 -5.93
C ASN A 5 -5.44 -12.88 -4.54
N HIS A 6 -4.16 -12.63 -4.25
CA HIS A 6 -3.64 -12.82 -2.90
C HIS A 6 -3.83 -11.54 -2.11
N TYR A 7 -4.57 -11.64 -1.02
CA TYR A 7 -4.69 -10.58 -0.03
C TYR A 7 -3.69 -10.81 1.09
N LYS A 8 -2.97 -9.78 1.49
CA LYS A 8 -2.12 -9.76 2.68
C LYS A 8 -2.63 -8.69 3.63
N LEU A 9 -2.68 -9.02 4.91
CA LEU A 9 -2.89 -8.05 5.98
C LEU A 9 -1.55 -7.71 6.60
N PHE A 10 -1.33 -6.42 6.87
CA PHE A 10 -0.13 -5.93 7.52
C PHE A 10 -0.54 -4.90 8.58
N LEU A 11 -0.37 -5.26 9.84
CA LEU A 11 -0.55 -4.34 10.96
C LEU A 11 0.78 -3.66 11.27
N PHE A 12 0.73 -2.36 11.53
CA PHE A 12 1.90 -1.57 11.88
C PHE A 12 1.49 -0.36 12.72
N LYS A 13 2.45 0.23 13.44
CA LYS A 13 2.23 1.49 14.13
C LYS A 13 2.32 2.64 13.13
N ALA A 14 1.33 3.54 13.14
CA ALA A 14 1.38 4.72 12.28
C ALA A 14 2.61 5.56 12.64
N PRO A 15 3.45 5.97 11.67
CA PRO A 15 4.64 6.76 11.95
C PRO A 15 4.25 8.11 12.56
N GLN A 16 5.12 8.72 13.36
CA GLN A 16 4.84 10.07 13.87
C GLN A 16 4.80 11.07 12.72
N ARG A 17 3.85 12.03 12.80
CA ARG A 17 3.71 13.10 11.82
C ARG A 17 4.63 14.26 12.18
N LEU A 18 5.35 14.81 11.20
CA LEU A 18 6.18 15.99 11.46
C LEU A 18 5.30 17.25 11.48
N ARG A 19 5.64 18.24 12.31
CA ARG A 19 4.86 19.48 12.55
C ARG A 19 4.45 20.26 11.29
N ARG A 20 5.12 20.06 10.15
CA ARG A 20 4.85 20.75 8.87
C ARG A 20 4.56 19.78 7.71
N GLU A 21 4.31 18.52 8.02
CA GLU A 21 4.08 17.49 7.00
C GLU A 21 2.66 17.59 6.43
N SER A 22 2.55 17.70 5.10
CA SER A 22 1.25 17.71 4.44
C SER A 22 0.57 16.33 4.56
N ASP A 23 -0.76 16.28 4.44
CA ASP A 23 -1.49 15.01 4.45
C ASP A 23 -1.01 14.07 3.33
N LYS A 24 -0.60 14.64 2.18
CA LYS A 24 -0.07 13.91 1.04
C LYS A 24 1.29 13.28 1.38
N ASP A 25 2.21 14.06 1.92
CA ASP A 25 3.55 13.58 2.26
C ASP A 25 3.49 12.50 3.34
N TYR A 26 2.66 12.72 4.36
CA TYR A 26 2.45 11.74 5.43
C TYR A 26 1.82 10.45 4.91
N ALA A 27 0.80 10.53 4.05
CA ALA A 27 0.21 9.36 3.40
C ALA A 27 1.22 8.62 2.54
N TYR A 28 2.07 9.35 1.80
CA TYR A 28 3.11 8.74 0.98
C TYR A 28 4.15 8.01 1.83
N LYS A 29 4.56 8.57 2.98
CA LYS A 29 5.44 7.92 3.97
C LYS A 29 4.85 6.60 4.48
N ILE A 30 3.56 6.58 4.81
CA ILE A 30 2.84 5.35 5.20
C ILE A 30 2.87 4.32 4.06
N LEU A 31 2.58 4.74 2.83
CA LEU A 31 2.60 3.85 1.67
C LEU A 31 4.00 3.29 1.38
N GLN A 32 5.05 4.10 1.54
CA GLN A 32 6.43 3.64 1.40
C GLN A 32 6.76 2.55 2.41
N LEU A 33 6.37 2.73 3.68
CA LEU A 33 6.56 1.73 4.73
C LEU A 33 5.90 0.40 4.35
N VAL A 34 4.62 0.43 3.96
CA VAL A 34 3.89 -0.78 3.53
C VAL A 34 4.53 -1.40 2.29
N SER A 35 4.93 -0.57 1.32
CA SER A 35 5.46 -1.04 0.06
C SER A 35 6.84 -1.70 0.19
N ILE A 36 7.71 -1.17 1.05
CA ILE A 36 9.02 -1.75 1.35
C ILE A 36 8.84 -3.10 2.05
N ASN A 37 8.00 -3.15 3.10
CA ASN A 37 7.78 -4.38 3.87
C ASN A 37 7.16 -5.52 3.04
N LEU A 38 6.34 -5.18 2.04
CA LEU A 38 5.64 -6.17 1.22
C LEU A 38 6.19 -6.28 -0.21
N ASN A 39 7.31 -5.61 -0.51
CA ASN A 39 7.97 -5.57 -1.82
C ASN A 39 7.00 -5.26 -2.98
N LEU A 40 6.20 -4.20 -2.84
CA LEU A 40 5.13 -3.82 -3.79
C LEU A 40 5.58 -2.83 -4.88
N GLY A 41 6.81 -2.30 -4.77
CA GLY A 41 7.38 -1.32 -5.72
C GLY A 41 7.11 0.12 -5.30
N LYS A 42 7.04 1.04 -6.25
CA LYS A 42 6.75 2.45 -5.98
C LYS A 42 5.23 2.70 -5.98
N PRO A 43 4.71 3.54 -5.07
CA PRO A 43 3.35 4.06 -5.19
C PRO A 43 3.25 4.98 -6.42
N LEU A 44 2.39 4.63 -7.38
CA LEU A 44 2.20 5.37 -8.62
C LEU A 44 1.15 6.47 -8.45
N ARG A 45 0.05 6.15 -7.75
CA ARG A 45 -1.08 7.05 -7.50
C ARG A 45 -1.74 6.67 -6.19
N TYR A 46 -2.24 7.66 -5.45
CA TYR A 46 -3.03 7.40 -4.26
C TYR A 46 -4.08 8.50 -4.00
N LYS A 47 -5.11 8.15 -3.24
CA LYS A 47 -6.15 9.04 -2.75
C LYS A 47 -6.31 8.85 -1.24
N ILE A 48 -6.57 9.95 -0.54
CA ILE A 48 -6.78 9.99 0.91
C ILE A 48 -8.25 10.28 1.15
N TYR A 49 -8.84 9.57 2.10
CA TYR A 49 -10.22 9.74 2.54
C TYR A 49 -10.23 9.87 4.06
N ASN A 50 -11.00 10.83 4.58
CA ASN A 50 -11.25 10.97 6.01
C ASN A 50 -12.56 10.23 6.32
N GLU A 51 -12.49 9.15 7.11
CA GLU A 51 -13.65 8.34 7.53
C GLU A 51 -13.82 8.49 9.06
N GLY A 52 -14.25 9.68 9.50
CA GLY A 52 -14.46 9.98 10.93
C GLY A 52 -13.16 9.94 11.74
N ASN A 53 -13.02 8.96 12.62
CA ASN A 53 -11.89 8.82 13.54
C ASN A 53 -10.63 8.20 12.91
N TYR A 54 -10.70 7.74 11.67
CA TYR A 54 -9.57 7.17 10.95
C TYR A 54 -9.45 7.74 9.54
N LYS A 55 -8.22 7.71 9.02
CA LYS A 55 -7.92 8.05 7.64
C LYS A 55 -7.74 6.78 6.83
N LYS A 56 -8.09 6.85 5.55
CA LYS A 56 -7.99 5.75 4.62
C LYS A 56 -7.23 6.17 3.38
N ILE A 57 -6.25 5.37 2.97
CA ILE A 57 -5.47 5.60 1.76
C ILE A 57 -5.75 4.47 0.78
N HIS A 58 -6.10 4.83 -0.45
CA HIS A 58 -6.15 3.89 -1.56
C HIS A 58 -4.99 4.20 -2.48
N ALA A 59 -4.12 3.23 -2.71
CA ALA A 59 -2.94 3.41 -3.55
C ALA A 59 -2.80 2.30 -4.58
N ILE A 60 -2.27 2.69 -5.74
CA ILE A 60 -1.83 1.81 -6.81
C ILE A 60 -0.31 1.79 -6.79
N THR A 61 0.27 0.60 -6.79
CA THR A 61 1.72 0.35 -6.87
C THR A 61 2.06 -0.44 -8.12
N ASP A 62 3.35 -0.59 -8.41
CA ASP A 62 3.84 -1.41 -9.54
C ASP A 62 3.31 -2.85 -9.50
N LYS A 63 3.18 -3.44 -8.30
CA LYS A 63 2.87 -4.87 -8.13
C LYS A 63 1.52 -5.13 -7.47
N GLY A 64 0.72 -4.10 -7.17
CA GLY A 64 -0.53 -4.32 -6.45
C GLY A 64 -1.32 -3.07 -6.09
N LEU A 65 -2.40 -3.30 -5.34
CA LEU A 65 -3.24 -2.26 -4.74
C LEU A 65 -3.07 -2.32 -3.22
N ILE A 66 -2.98 -1.16 -2.59
CA ILE A 66 -2.89 -1.01 -1.14
C ILE A 66 -4.11 -0.22 -0.68
N ILE A 67 -4.80 -0.74 0.33
CA ILE A 67 -5.82 0.00 1.08
C ILE A 67 -5.32 0.07 2.53
N VAL A 68 -4.94 1.25 2.99
CA VAL A 68 -4.54 1.46 4.39
C VAL A 68 -5.69 2.13 5.13
N LYS A 69 -5.99 1.67 6.34
CA LYS A 69 -6.77 2.40 7.34
C LYS A 69 -5.85 2.69 8.53
N TYR A 70 -5.79 3.92 8.98
CA TYR A 70 -4.91 4.29 10.09
C TYR A 70 -5.53 5.37 10.96
N VAL A 71 -5.16 5.34 12.24
CA VAL A 71 -5.31 6.45 13.17
C VAL A 71 -3.92 7.05 13.36
N GLU A 72 -3.79 8.37 13.17
CA GLU A 72 -2.50 9.05 13.32
C GLU A 72 -1.88 8.74 14.69
N GLU A 73 -0.59 8.43 14.70
CA GLU A 73 0.24 8.15 15.89
C GLU A 73 -0.20 6.95 16.76
N LYS A 74 -1.24 6.21 16.36
CA LYS A 74 -1.70 4.99 17.02
C LYS A 74 -1.47 3.78 16.10
N GLU A 75 -2.53 3.08 15.74
CA GLU A 75 -2.48 1.83 15.00
C GLU A 75 -2.92 2.03 13.55
N ALA A 76 -2.29 1.25 12.66
CA ALA A 76 -2.60 1.22 11.25
C ALA A 76 -2.70 -0.23 10.75
N ILE A 77 -3.65 -0.45 9.85
CA ILE A 77 -3.82 -1.71 9.15
C ILE A 77 -3.81 -1.48 7.65
N ALA A 78 -2.94 -2.19 6.95
CA ALA A 78 -2.90 -2.22 5.50
C ALA A 78 -3.48 -3.54 5.00
N ILE A 79 -4.51 -3.43 4.17
CA ILE A 79 -5.06 -4.50 3.33
C ILE A 79 -4.39 -4.36 1.97
N VAL A 80 -3.59 -5.35 1.60
CA VAL A 80 -2.83 -5.33 0.35
C VAL A 80 -3.36 -6.41 -0.58
N LYS A 81 -3.73 -6.01 -1.79
CA LYS A 81 -4.08 -6.91 -2.88
C LYS A 81 -2.91 -6.97 -3.86
N ILE A 82 -2.17 -8.08 -3.83
CA ILE A 82 -1.01 -8.27 -4.71
C ILE A 82 -1.52 -8.76 -6.07
N ARG A 83 -1.12 -8.08 -7.15
CA ARG A 83 -1.34 -8.58 -8.50
C ARG A 83 -0.32 -9.69 -8.75
N LYS A 84 -0.80 -10.90 -9.03
CA LYS A 84 0.11 -11.98 -9.44
C LYS A 84 0.76 -11.56 -10.74
N GLN A 85 2.06 -11.24 -10.71
CA GLN A 85 2.86 -11.12 -11.92
C GLN A 85 2.84 -12.51 -12.56
N ILE A 86 2.10 -12.66 -13.66
CA ILE A 86 2.26 -13.83 -14.53
C ILE A 86 3.67 -13.65 -15.08
N ARG A 87 4.64 -14.37 -14.51
CA ARG A 87 5.94 -14.56 -15.15
C ARG A 87 5.66 -15.39 -16.40
N THR A 88 5.33 -14.74 -17.50
CA THR A 88 5.40 -15.36 -18.81
C THR A 88 6.88 -15.65 -19.02
N ARG A 89 7.35 -16.84 -18.62
CA ARG A 89 8.64 -17.35 -19.05
C ARG A 89 8.53 -17.52 -20.55
N PHE A 90 8.92 -16.51 -21.32
CA PHE A 90 9.31 -16.73 -22.71
C PHE A 90 10.58 -17.57 -22.64
N ARG A 91 10.38 -18.89 -22.64
CA ARG A 91 11.42 -19.86 -23.01
C ARG A 91 11.67 -19.58 -24.49
N TYR A 92 12.70 -18.80 -24.79
CA TYR A 92 13.29 -18.81 -26.11
C TYR A 92 13.77 -20.25 -26.34
N PHE A 93 13.02 -21.02 -27.11
CA PHE A 93 13.57 -22.21 -27.76
C PHE A 93 14.55 -21.70 -28.80
N LYS A 94 15.81 -22.09 -28.64
CA LYS A 94 16.87 -21.88 -29.61
C LYS A 94 17.09 -23.19 -30.35
#